data_AF-A0A849NE95-F1
#
_entry.id   AF-A0A849NE95-F1
#
_cell.length_a   1.000
_cell.length_b   1.000
_cell.length_c   1.000
_cell.angle_alpha   90.00
_cell.angle_beta   90.00
_cell.angle_gamma   90.00
#
_symmetry.space_group_name_H-M   'P 1'
#
loop_
_entity.id
_entity.type
_entity.pdbx_description
1 polymer ?
#
loop_
_entity_poly.entity_id
_entity_poly.type
_entity_poly.pdbx_seq_one_letter_code
_entity_poly.pdbx_strand_id
1 'polypeptide(L)'
;MEKRNRVLNFVIIFMLLCAAKFSTVKAQETADNSLAVLPFQSIGINDNDMLVAHSILRVEINKQSSFSLISEKETAAALAGEICADKDCAVEIGSKLKASAVLGGKLAALGEKIIVQYFLVDVALEKELLIDQLTVTDVEELEVVMKRIAISVSDLKSFKESAEVGAITQAESAEPLRRTSNKNFGLSFGYLYPQNGYDDVEKSFVLDVRFDYEMEEIAVGMLLGVHRGFTSNIYGSYLFSKSDICPYIGGGFGFHWVLHDSYFRYNYGMDNNIYSSDKLHGDGFELVLNGGVRLFHTYNFQIIINLEYSFTFNDYDDRALILTIGLL
;
A
#
# COMPACT_ATOMS: atom_id res chain seq x y z
N MET A 1 -59.41 47.36 -14.36
CA MET A 1 -59.80 46.45 -13.27
C MET A 1 -58.90 45.19 -13.17
N GLU A 2 -57.82 45.10 -13.95
CA GLU A 2 -57.07 43.85 -14.18
C GLU A 2 -55.73 43.76 -13.41
N LYS A 3 -55.15 44.90 -12.98
CA LYS A 3 -53.89 44.92 -12.19
C LYS A 3 -54.06 44.55 -10.72
N ARG A 4 -55.27 44.67 -10.15
CA ARG A 4 -55.50 44.40 -8.71
C ARG A 4 -55.57 42.90 -8.38
N ASN A 5 -55.91 42.05 -9.34
CA ASN A 5 -55.99 40.59 -9.14
C ASN A 5 -54.63 39.89 -9.23
N ARG A 6 -53.63 40.46 -9.91
CA ARG A 6 -52.28 39.86 -9.97
C ARG A 6 -51.49 40.04 -8.68
N VAL A 7 -51.65 41.17 -7.98
CA VAL A 7 -50.97 41.43 -6.70
C VAL A 7 -51.57 40.56 -5.59
N LEU A 8 -52.89 40.37 -5.58
CA LEU A 8 -53.56 39.54 -4.57
C LEU A 8 -53.18 38.06 -4.70
N ASN A 9 -53.08 37.54 -5.93
CA ASN A 9 -52.63 36.15 -6.16
C ASN A 9 -51.15 35.94 -5.81
N PHE A 10 -50.29 36.95 -6.00
CA PHE A 10 -48.88 36.85 -5.62
C PHE A 10 -48.68 36.83 -4.10
N VAL A 11 -49.47 37.61 -3.35
CA VAL A 11 -49.40 37.64 -1.88
C VAL A 11 -49.94 36.33 -1.27
N ILE A 12 -50.98 35.75 -1.85
CA ILE A 12 -51.53 34.46 -1.36
C ILE A 12 -50.55 33.31 -1.62
N ILE A 13 -49.89 33.27 -2.78
CA ILE A 13 -48.87 32.25 -3.09
C ILE A 13 -47.64 32.40 -2.19
N PHE A 14 -47.20 33.63 -1.91
CA PHE A 14 -46.08 33.87 -0.99
C PHE A 14 -46.42 33.51 0.46
N MET A 15 -47.65 33.75 0.90
CA MET A 15 -48.11 33.40 2.25
C MET A 15 -48.32 31.88 2.43
N LEU A 16 -48.72 31.15 1.38
CA LEU A 16 -48.79 29.67 1.38
C LEU A 16 -47.40 29.00 1.36
N LEU A 17 -46.40 29.63 0.72
CA LEU A 17 -45.00 29.16 0.77
C LEU A 17 -44.32 29.40 2.12
N CYS A 18 -44.75 30.41 2.89
CA CYS A 18 -44.26 30.63 4.25
C CYS A 18 -44.90 29.70 5.31
N ALA A 19 -46.12 29.21 5.08
CA ALA A 19 -46.80 28.32 6.04
C ALA A 19 -46.32 26.86 6.01
N ALA A 20 -45.61 26.43 4.95
CA ALA A 20 -45.07 25.07 4.84
C ALA A 20 -43.72 24.85 5.55
N LYS A 21 -43.20 25.86 6.28
CA LYS A 21 -41.92 25.78 7.01
C LYS A 21 -42.07 25.49 8.51
N PHE A 22 -43.28 25.26 9.02
CA PHE A 22 -43.51 24.73 10.37
C PHE A 22 -43.57 23.21 10.33
N SER A 23 -42.49 22.58 9.85
CA SER A 23 -42.22 21.20 10.23
C SER A 23 -41.75 21.24 11.67
N THR A 24 -42.53 20.60 12.54
CA THR A 24 -42.20 20.30 13.93
C THR A 24 -40.76 19.80 14.02
N VAL A 25 -39.88 20.63 14.55
CA VAL A 25 -38.60 20.18 15.11
C VAL A 25 -38.99 19.32 16.30
N LYS A 26 -39.07 18.01 16.11
CA LYS A 26 -38.91 17.09 17.22
C LYS A 26 -37.55 17.43 17.80
N ALA A 27 -37.54 17.90 19.05
CA ALA A 27 -36.34 17.97 19.84
C ALA A 27 -35.67 16.59 19.73
N GLN A 28 -34.59 16.54 18.97
CA GLN A 28 -33.73 15.39 18.94
C GLN A 28 -33.04 15.42 20.30
N GLU A 29 -33.55 14.62 21.25
CA GLU A 29 -32.73 14.18 22.37
C GLU A 29 -31.40 13.78 21.75
N THR A 30 -30.35 14.50 22.10
CA THR A 30 -28.98 14.07 21.85
C THR A 30 -28.91 12.65 22.36
N ALA A 31 -28.82 11.68 21.45
CA ALA A 31 -28.60 10.30 21.81
C ALA A 31 -27.37 10.30 22.72
N ASP A 32 -27.60 9.99 23.99
CA ASP A 32 -26.55 9.98 25.01
C ASP A 32 -25.50 8.98 24.51
N ASN A 33 -24.34 9.50 24.11
CA ASN A 33 -23.31 8.71 23.43
C ASN A 33 -22.61 7.84 24.48
N SER A 34 -23.32 6.84 24.95
CA SER A 34 -22.98 6.01 26.10
C SER A 34 -22.18 4.79 25.65
N LEU A 35 -21.03 4.59 26.27
CA LEU A 35 -20.12 3.50 25.93
C LEU A 35 -20.03 2.52 27.10
N ALA A 36 -20.31 1.25 26.82
CA ALA A 36 -19.95 0.16 27.71
C ALA A 36 -18.55 -0.35 27.34
N VAL A 37 -17.65 -0.45 28.31
CA VAL A 37 -16.32 -1.05 28.13
C VAL A 37 -16.32 -2.39 28.83
N LEU A 38 -16.32 -3.47 28.05
CA LEU A 38 -16.26 -4.83 28.55
C LEU A 38 -14.88 -5.12 29.16
N PRO A 39 -14.80 -5.99 30.19
CA PRO A 39 -13.52 -6.43 30.72
C PRO A 39 -12.76 -7.16 29.63
N PHE A 40 -11.50 -6.75 29.42
CA PHE A 40 -10.66 -7.36 28.41
C PHE A 40 -10.27 -8.77 28.83
N GLN A 41 -10.31 -9.70 27.89
CA GLN A 41 -9.96 -11.09 28.17
C GLN A 41 -8.45 -11.28 28.21
N SER A 42 -7.98 -12.14 29.10
CA SER A 42 -6.58 -12.48 29.23
C SER A 42 -6.32 -13.92 28.80
N ILE A 43 -5.30 -14.13 27.97
CA ILE A 43 -4.76 -15.44 27.67
C ILE A 43 -3.25 -15.39 27.93
N GLY A 44 -2.80 -16.01 29.01
CA GLY A 44 -1.37 -16.10 29.34
C GLY A 44 -0.75 -14.79 29.87
N ILE A 45 -1.56 -13.85 30.36
CA ILE A 45 -1.12 -12.60 31.00
C ILE A 45 -1.67 -12.57 32.43
N ASN A 46 -0.93 -11.93 33.34
CA ASN A 46 -1.33 -11.81 34.75
C ASN A 46 -2.63 -11.00 34.90
N ASP A 47 -3.56 -11.49 35.73
CA ASP A 47 -4.85 -10.84 35.96
C ASP A 47 -4.72 -9.42 36.54
N ASN A 48 -3.68 -9.15 37.35
CA ASN A 48 -3.45 -7.81 37.89
C ASN A 48 -3.05 -6.83 36.79
N ASP A 49 -2.17 -7.24 35.87
CA ASP A 49 -1.74 -6.40 34.75
C ASP A 49 -2.93 -6.07 33.84
N MET A 50 -3.84 -7.03 33.68
CA MET A 50 -5.09 -6.86 32.93
C MET A 50 -6.06 -5.90 33.60
N LEU A 51 -6.23 -5.98 34.93
CA LEU A 51 -7.05 -5.03 35.70
C LEU A 51 -6.48 -3.61 35.58
N VAL A 52 -5.15 -3.47 35.66
CA VAL A 52 -4.47 -2.18 35.49
C VAL A 52 -4.69 -1.64 34.07
N ALA A 53 -4.47 -2.45 33.04
CA ALA A 53 -4.68 -2.05 31.64
C ALA A 53 -6.13 -1.63 31.38
N HIS A 54 -7.10 -2.40 31.90
CA HIS A 54 -8.53 -2.08 31.79
C HIS A 54 -8.86 -0.75 32.50
N SER A 55 -8.32 -0.53 33.70
CA SER A 55 -8.51 0.72 34.44
C SER A 55 -7.92 1.92 33.69
N ILE A 56 -6.72 1.79 33.12
CA ILE A 56 -6.08 2.85 32.33
C ILE A 56 -6.96 3.19 31.13
N LEU A 57 -7.41 2.18 30.37
CA LEU A 57 -8.26 2.38 29.20
C LEU A 57 -9.53 3.17 29.54
N ARG A 58 -10.22 2.79 30.62
CA ARG A 58 -11.44 3.51 31.06
C ARG A 58 -11.14 4.96 31.44
N VAL A 59 -10.05 5.21 32.16
CA VAL A 59 -9.64 6.58 32.53
C VAL A 59 -9.34 7.41 31.29
N GLU A 60 -8.63 6.85 30.32
CA GLU A 60 -8.24 7.55 29.10
C GLU A 60 -9.44 7.80 28.18
N ILE A 61 -10.38 6.87 28.05
CA ILE A 61 -11.63 7.12 27.32
C ILE A 61 -12.43 8.23 28.01
N ASN A 62 -12.53 8.21 29.34
CA ASN A 62 -13.28 9.24 30.07
C ASN A 62 -12.69 10.65 29.91
N LYS A 63 -11.39 10.77 29.61
CA LYS A 63 -10.76 12.06 29.25
C LYS A 63 -11.15 12.53 27.86
N GLN A 64 -11.44 11.60 26.95
CA GLN A 64 -11.94 11.90 25.62
C GLN A 64 -13.44 12.21 25.73
N SER A 65 -13.83 13.47 25.55
CA SER A 65 -15.21 13.94 25.72
C SER A 65 -16.25 13.36 24.74
N SER A 66 -15.89 12.34 23.94
CA SER A 66 -16.73 11.72 22.92
C SER A 66 -17.78 10.76 23.51
N PHE A 67 -17.51 10.12 24.65
CA PHE A 67 -18.42 9.11 25.23
C PHE A 67 -18.70 9.33 26.72
N SER A 68 -19.92 9.02 27.14
CA SER A 68 -20.31 8.87 28.54
C SER A 68 -20.13 7.41 28.96
N LEU A 69 -19.18 7.12 29.85
CA LEU A 69 -18.89 5.74 30.25
C LEU A 69 -19.95 5.17 31.20
N ILE A 70 -20.49 4.00 30.84
CA ILE A 70 -21.30 3.19 31.75
C ILE A 70 -20.40 2.65 32.87
N SER A 71 -20.92 2.59 34.10
CA SER A 71 -20.10 2.20 35.24
C SER A 71 -19.63 0.76 35.13
N GLU A 72 -18.44 0.49 35.68
CA GLU A 72 -17.87 -0.86 35.69
C GLU A 72 -18.77 -1.85 36.43
N LYS A 73 -19.40 -1.39 37.53
CA LYS A 73 -20.34 -2.20 38.31
C LYS A 73 -21.57 -2.61 37.50
N GLU A 74 -22.16 -1.71 36.73
CA GLU A 74 -23.30 -2.02 35.85
C GLU A 74 -22.89 -2.97 34.73
N THR A 75 -21.72 -2.72 34.13
CA THR A 75 -21.18 -3.58 33.06
C THR A 75 -20.92 -5.00 33.57
N ALA A 76 -20.28 -5.15 34.73
CA ALA A 76 -20.03 -6.44 35.37
C ALA A 76 -21.34 -7.16 35.76
N ALA A 77 -22.35 -6.41 36.25
CA ALA A 77 -23.65 -6.98 36.57
C ALA A 77 -24.40 -7.50 35.32
N ALA A 78 -24.28 -6.81 34.19
CA ALA A 78 -24.89 -7.24 32.93
C ALA A 78 -24.22 -8.48 32.33
N LEU A 79 -22.90 -8.64 32.54
CA LEU A 79 -22.14 -9.83 32.12
C LEU A 79 -22.42 -11.06 32.98
N ALA A 80 -22.81 -10.89 34.24
CA ALA A 80 -23.08 -11.99 35.18
C ALA A 80 -21.94 -13.04 35.30
N GLY A 81 -20.70 -12.64 35.01
CA GLY A 81 -19.53 -13.52 35.01
C GLY A 81 -19.29 -14.29 33.70
N GLU A 82 -20.09 -14.05 32.66
CA GLU A 82 -19.87 -14.63 31.33
C GLU A 82 -18.75 -13.90 30.57
N ILE A 83 -18.06 -14.66 29.71
CA ILE A 83 -16.97 -14.17 28.88
C ILE A 83 -17.55 -13.68 27.55
N CYS A 84 -17.44 -12.38 27.29
CA CYS A 84 -17.98 -11.76 26.09
C CYS A 84 -16.84 -11.40 25.12
N ALA A 85 -16.66 -12.20 24.06
CA ALA A 85 -15.50 -12.12 23.16
C ALA A 85 -15.84 -11.70 21.73
N ASP A 86 -17.12 -11.68 21.38
CA ASP A 86 -17.60 -11.52 20.02
C ASP A 86 -18.63 -10.41 19.91
N LYS A 87 -18.92 -10.07 18.66
CA LYS A 87 -19.86 -9.01 18.30
C LYS A 87 -21.26 -9.28 18.84
N ASP A 88 -21.77 -10.51 18.70
CA ASP A 88 -23.15 -10.84 19.03
C ASP A 88 -23.39 -10.70 20.55
N CYS A 89 -22.45 -11.20 21.35
CA CYS A 89 -22.47 -10.99 22.79
C CYS A 89 -22.36 -9.50 23.15
N ALA A 90 -21.49 -8.75 22.48
CA ALA A 90 -21.33 -7.31 22.76
C ALA A 90 -22.61 -6.52 22.47
N VAL A 91 -23.33 -6.84 21.38
CA VAL A 91 -24.64 -6.24 21.07
C VAL A 91 -25.67 -6.58 22.15
N GLU A 92 -25.71 -7.81 22.63
CA GLU A 92 -26.64 -8.24 23.68
C GLU A 92 -26.39 -7.47 24.99
N ILE A 93 -25.14 -7.39 25.43
CA ILE A 93 -24.75 -6.66 26.65
C ILE A 93 -25.01 -5.16 26.49
N GLY A 94 -24.66 -4.59 25.34
CA GLY A 94 -24.92 -3.18 25.03
C GLY A 94 -26.42 -2.86 25.09
N SER A 95 -27.26 -3.74 24.56
CA SER A 95 -28.72 -3.60 24.59
C SER A 95 -29.27 -3.64 26.02
N LYS A 96 -28.77 -4.56 26.87
CA LYS A 96 -29.13 -4.63 28.30
C LYS A 96 -28.77 -3.35 29.05
N LEU A 97 -27.62 -2.77 28.71
CA LEU A 97 -27.08 -1.56 29.34
C LEU A 97 -27.62 -0.26 28.71
N LYS A 98 -28.38 -0.34 27.62
CA LYS A 98 -28.81 0.80 26.79
C LYS A 98 -27.64 1.68 26.33
N ALA A 99 -26.49 1.04 26.06
CA ALA A 99 -25.32 1.71 25.51
C ALA A 99 -25.54 2.04 24.02
N SER A 100 -24.98 3.16 23.54
CA SER A 100 -24.91 3.43 22.09
C SER A 100 -23.84 2.58 21.41
N ALA A 101 -22.73 2.32 22.12
CA ALA A 101 -21.64 1.49 21.64
C ALA A 101 -21.06 0.58 22.74
N VAL A 102 -20.38 -0.48 22.32
CA VAL A 102 -19.68 -1.41 23.20
C VAL A 102 -18.24 -1.63 22.72
N LEU A 103 -17.29 -1.39 23.61
CA LEU A 103 -15.86 -1.67 23.41
C LEU A 103 -15.51 -2.98 24.10
N GLY A 104 -14.99 -3.93 23.35
CA GLY A 104 -14.47 -5.20 23.86
C GLY A 104 -13.04 -5.44 23.36
N GLY A 105 -12.38 -6.42 23.98
CA GLY A 105 -11.03 -6.76 23.58
C GLY A 105 -10.46 -7.97 24.31
N LYS A 106 -9.32 -8.44 23.82
CA LYS A 106 -8.55 -9.52 24.40
C LYS A 106 -7.05 -9.25 24.25
N LEU A 107 -6.31 -9.66 25.26
CA LEU A 107 -4.86 -9.65 25.27
C LEU A 107 -4.37 -11.09 25.40
N ALA A 108 -3.47 -11.50 24.51
CA ALA A 108 -2.94 -12.85 24.45
C ALA A 108 -1.41 -12.84 24.39
N ALA A 109 -0.76 -13.53 25.31
CA ALA A 109 0.67 -13.78 25.26
C ALA A 109 1.00 -14.81 24.17
N LEU A 110 2.00 -14.49 23.34
CA LEU A 110 2.55 -15.33 22.29
C LEU A 110 4.09 -15.29 22.36
N GLY A 111 4.68 -16.23 23.09
CA GLY A 111 6.12 -16.23 23.37
C GLY A 111 6.51 -15.01 24.21
N GLU A 112 7.39 -14.16 23.68
CA GLU A 112 7.80 -12.89 24.29
C GLU A 112 6.92 -11.70 23.89
N LYS A 113 5.87 -11.92 23.08
CA LYS A 113 5.01 -10.86 22.56
C LYS A 113 3.62 -10.93 23.20
N ILE A 114 2.95 -9.79 23.28
CA ILE A 114 1.55 -9.68 23.69
C ILE A 114 0.76 -9.12 22.51
N ILE A 115 -0.25 -9.89 22.07
CA ILE A 115 -1.18 -9.49 21.03
C ILE A 115 -2.39 -8.84 21.70
N VAL A 116 -2.67 -7.59 21.35
CA VAL A 116 -3.86 -6.86 21.82
C VAL A 116 -4.83 -6.75 20.65
N GLN A 117 -6.04 -7.27 20.82
CA GLN A 117 -7.13 -7.16 19.85
C GLN A 117 -8.29 -6.45 20.52
N TYR A 118 -8.90 -5.50 19.83
CA TYR A 118 -10.07 -4.79 20.35
C TYR A 118 -11.05 -4.48 19.22
N PHE A 119 -12.30 -4.29 19.61
CA PHE A 119 -13.38 -3.99 18.68
C PHE A 119 -14.36 -3.01 19.33
N LEU A 120 -14.95 -2.15 18.50
CA LEU A 120 -16.03 -1.25 18.87
C LEU A 120 -17.26 -1.59 18.04
N VAL A 121 -18.38 -1.85 18.69
CA VAL A 121 -19.64 -2.20 18.04
C VAL A 121 -20.69 -1.13 18.34
N ASP A 122 -21.38 -0.68 17.29
CA ASP A 122 -22.61 0.10 17.40
C ASP A 122 -23.77 -0.85 17.72
N VAL A 123 -24.45 -0.60 18.85
CA VAL A 123 -25.53 -1.47 19.34
C VAL A 123 -26.79 -1.34 18.49
N ALA A 124 -27.10 -0.14 17.99
CA ALA A 124 -28.33 0.12 17.24
C ALA A 124 -28.24 -0.40 15.80
N LEU A 125 -27.05 -0.30 15.18
CA LEU A 125 -26.78 -0.78 13.83
C LEU A 125 -26.31 -2.23 13.79
N GLU A 126 -26.04 -2.83 14.95
CA GLU A 126 -25.44 -4.16 15.10
C GLU A 126 -24.22 -4.31 14.18
N LYS A 127 -23.33 -3.31 14.19
CA LYS A 127 -22.20 -3.23 13.25
C LYS A 127 -20.91 -2.89 13.98
N GLU A 128 -19.83 -3.58 13.63
CA GLU A 128 -18.49 -3.23 14.05
C GLU A 128 -18.08 -1.90 13.38
N LEU A 129 -17.87 -0.89 14.21
CA LEU A 129 -17.36 0.42 13.79
C LEU A 129 -15.84 0.40 13.65
N LEU A 130 -15.17 -0.39 14.48
CA LEU A 130 -13.73 -0.50 14.53
C LEU A 130 -13.32 -1.91 14.97
N ILE A 131 -12.31 -2.48 14.31
CA ILE A 131 -11.66 -3.73 14.71
C ILE A 131 -10.18 -3.53 14.43
N ASP A 132 -9.35 -3.70 15.45
CA ASP A 132 -7.92 -3.54 15.29
C ASP A 132 -7.13 -4.54 16.13
N GLN A 133 -5.90 -4.77 15.69
CA GLN A 133 -4.93 -5.62 16.35
C GLN A 133 -3.58 -4.92 16.38
N LEU A 134 -2.89 -5.02 17.52
CA LEU A 134 -1.51 -4.62 17.65
C LEU A 134 -0.70 -5.67 18.43
N THR A 135 0.61 -5.50 18.43
CA THR A 135 1.53 -6.40 19.15
C THR A 135 2.55 -5.57 19.90
N VAL A 136 2.70 -5.84 21.18
CA VAL A 136 3.73 -5.26 22.04
C VAL A 136 4.66 -6.34 22.54
N THR A 137 5.85 -5.95 22.98
CA THR A 137 6.87 -6.88 23.51
C THR A 137 6.95 -6.85 25.04
N ASP A 138 6.43 -5.80 25.68
CA ASP A 138 6.48 -5.63 27.13
C ASP A 138 5.09 -5.28 27.69
N VAL A 139 4.82 -5.72 28.91
CA VAL A 139 3.61 -5.38 29.68
C VAL A 139 3.58 -3.89 30.01
N GLU A 140 4.75 -3.27 30.23
CA GLU A 140 4.87 -1.84 30.52
C GLU A 140 4.34 -0.96 29.37
N GLU A 141 4.36 -1.47 28.14
CA GLU A 141 3.82 -0.75 26.98
C GLU A 141 2.29 -0.72 26.94
N LEU A 142 1.62 -1.57 27.74
CA LEU A 142 0.16 -1.60 27.78
C LEU A 142 -0.42 -0.24 28.19
N GLU A 143 0.26 0.55 29.02
CA GLU A 143 -0.20 1.91 29.34
C GLU A 143 -0.33 2.78 28.08
N VAL A 144 0.70 2.77 27.22
CA VAL A 144 0.73 3.54 25.98
C VAL A 144 -0.30 3.03 24.99
N VAL A 145 -0.44 1.70 24.90
CA VAL A 145 -1.45 1.06 24.05
C VAL A 145 -2.86 1.44 24.48
N MET A 146 -3.20 1.37 25.76
CA MET A 146 -4.55 1.67 26.24
C MET A 146 -4.92 3.14 26.02
N LYS A 147 -3.97 4.06 26.18
CA LYS A 147 -4.14 5.48 25.79
C LYS A 147 -4.50 5.63 24.32
N ARG A 148 -3.82 4.91 23.44
CA ARG A 148 -4.05 5.00 21.99
C ARG A 148 -5.32 4.31 21.55
N ILE A 149 -5.69 3.18 22.16
CA ILE A 149 -7.00 2.56 21.96
C ILE A 149 -8.10 3.56 22.35
N ALA A 150 -7.96 4.27 23.46
CA ALA A 150 -8.93 5.29 23.86
C ALA A 150 -9.09 6.41 22.81
N ILE A 151 -7.99 6.90 22.24
CA ILE A 151 -8.02 7.89 21.14
C ILE A 151 -8.68 7.29 19.90
N SER A 152 -8.26 6.09 19.48
CA SER A 152 -8.79 5.39 18.31
C SER A 152 -10.30 5.16 18.39
N VAL A 153 -10.79 4.74 19.55
CA VAL A 153 -12.23 4.58 19.84
C VAL A 153 -12.97 5.91 19.81
N SER A 154 -12.37 6.97 20.36
CA SER A 154 -13.00 8.29 20.46
C SER A 154 -13.07 9.04 19.13
N ASP A 155 -12.10 8.80 18.25
CA ASP A 155 -12.00 9.40 16.91
C ASP A 155 -12.63 8.53 15.81
N LEU A 156 -12.98 7.28 16.11
CA LEU A 156 -13.38 6.26 15.13
C LEU A 156 -12.35 6.09 14.00
N LYS A 157 -11.06 6.15 14.34
CA LYS A 157 -9.93 5.97 13.43
C LYS A 157 -9.14 4.73 13.81
N SER A 158 -8.48 4.11 12.84
CA SER A 158 -7.65 2.94 13.11
C SER A 158 -6.46 3.28 14.03
N PHE A 159 -6.00 2.29 14.78
CA PHE A 159 -4.86 2.41 15.71
C PHE A 159 -3.59 2.96 15.03
N LYS A 160 -3.41 2.64 13.73
CA LYS A 160 -2.29 3.11 12.92
C LYS A 160 -2.35 4.60 12.60
N GLU A 161 -3.56 5.16 12.54
CA GLU A 161 -3.79 6.58 12.25
C GLU A 161 -3.82 7.44 13.53
N SER A 162 -3.93 6.81 14.71
CA SER A 162 -3.94 7.49 16.02
C SER A 162 -2.56 7.58 16.68
N ALA A 163 -1.47 7.55 15.91
CA ALA A 163 -0.11 7.67 16.41
C ALA A 163 0.24 9.15 16.71
N GLU A 164 0.48 9.48 17.98
CA GLU A 164 0.95 10.80 18.41
C GLU A 164 2.47 10.78 18.67
N VAL A 165 3.16 11.90 18.38
CA VAL A 165 4.60 12.06 18.61
C VAL A 165 4.89 11.90 20.12
N GLY A 166 5.55 10.81 20.50
CA GLY A 166 5.88 10.48 21.90
C GLY A 166 5.10 9.31 22.51
N ALA A 167 4.12 8.73 21.81
CA ALA A 167 3.34 7.55 22.22
C ALA A 167 3.59 6.35 21.27
N ILE A 168 4.82 6.22 20.80
CA ILE A 168 5.26 5.15 19.90
C ILE A 168 5.84 4.03 20.77
N THR A 169 5.28 2.83 20.67
CA THR A 169 5.75 1.64 21.40
C THR A 169 7.13 1.18 20.89
N GLN A 170 7.89 0.36 21.63
CA GLN A 170 9.14 -0.23 21.12
C GLN A 170 8.87 -1.14 19.92
N ALA A 171 7.70 -1.76 19.81
CA ALA A 171 7.30 -2.53 18.62
C ALA A 171 7.11 -1.64 17.37
N GLU A 172 6.76 -0.36 17.55
CA GLU A 172 6.64 0.64 16.47
C GLU A 172 7.90 1.49 16.27
N SER A 173 8.72 1.63 17.32
CA SER A 173 10.02 2.33 17.31
C SER A 173 11.16 1.41 16.87
N ALA A 174 11.04 0.11 17.10
CA ALA A 174 11.65 -0.87 16.23
C ALA A 174 11.16 -0.47 14.85
N GLU A 175 12.09 -0.08 13.98
CA GLU A 175 11.73 0.15 12.59
C GLU A 175 10.82 -1.03 12.23
N PRO A 176 9.63 -0.82 11.62
CA PRO A 176 9.02 -1.93 10.90
C PRO A 176 10.16 -2.57 10.13
N LEU A 177 10.12 -3.87 9.83
CA LEU A 177 10.99 -4.35 8.75
C LEU A 177 10.55 -3.58 7.50
N ARG A 178 11.04 -2.34 7.36
CA ARG A 178 11.15 -1.52 6.19
C ARG A 178 11.87 -2.52 5.34
N ARG A 179 11.12 -3.18 4.44
CA ARG A 179 11.67 -4.13 3.49
C ARG A 179 12.88 -3.40 2.95
N THR A 180 14.06 -3.80 3.43
CA THR A 180 15.29 -3.09 3.17
C THR A 180 15.32 -3.05 1.67
N SER A 181 15.40 -1.86 1.08
CA SER A 181 15.51 -1.84 -0.35
C SER A 181 16.67 -2.75 -0.74
N ASN A 182 16.34 -3.75 -1.55
CA ASN A 182 17.30 -4.76 -1.94
C ASN A 182 18.09 -4.16 -3.10
N LYS A 183 19.40 -4.11 -2.89
CA LYS A 183 20.36 -3.83 -3.94
C LYS A 183 20.67 -5.15 -4.61
N ASN A 184 20.26 -5.29 -5.86
CA ASN A 184 20.48 -6.51 -6.62
C ASN A 184 21.69 -6.31 -7.55
N PHE A 185 22.47 -7.38 -7.69
CA PHE A 185 23.55 -7.46 -8.66
C PHE A 185 23.33 -8.71 -9.48
N GLY A 186 23.03 -8.53 -10.76
CA GLY A 186 22.65 -9.62 -11.63
C GLY A 186 23.53 -9.78 -12.84
N LEU A 187 23.61 -11.03 -13.29
CA LEU A 187 24.18 -11.44 -14.56
C LEU A 187 23.13 -12.24 -15.32
N SER A 188 22.80 -11.81 -16.54
CA SER A 188 21.90 -12.54 -17.42
C SER A 188 22.53 -12.76 -18.78
N PHE A 189 22.17 -13.86 -19.44
CA PHE A 189 22.63 -14.16 -20.78
C PHE A 189 21.48 -14.68 -21.63
N GLY A 190 21.66 -14.66 -22.94
CA GLY A 190 20.65 -15.18 -23.84
C GLY A 190 20.93 -14.84 -25.29
N TYR A 191 19.87 -14.52 -26.03
CA TYR A 191 19.96 -14.21 -27.44
C TYR A 191 19.16 -12.97 -27.81
N LEU A 192 19.78 -12.16 -28.66
CA LEU A 192 19.18 -11.06 -29.40
C LEU A 192 18.79 -11.57 -30.79
N TYR A 193 17.56 -11.26 -31.21
CA TYR A 193 16.95 -11.62 -32.48
C TYR A 193 16.66 -10.32 -33.25
N PRO A 194 17.52 -9.92 -34.20
CA PRO A 194 17.32 -8.71 -34.99
C PRO A 194 15.96 -8.74 -35.70
N GLN A 195 15.23 -7.63 -35.64
CA GLN A 195 14.00 -7.39 -36.39
C GLN A 195 14.25 -6.45 -37.57
N ASN A 196 15.20 -5.53 -37.40
CA ASN A 196 15.74 -4.67 -38.43
C ASN A 196 17.20 -4.35 -38.09
N GLY A 197 18.02 -4.09 -39.12
CA GLY A 197 19.44 -3.85 -38.96
C GLY A 197 20.22 -5.07 -38.42
N TYR A 198 21.29 -4.84 -37.65
CA TYR A 198 22.29 -5.85 -37.18
C TYR A 198 22.59 -6.93 -38.25
N ASP A 199 22.93 -6.42 -39.43
CA ASP A 199 23.11 -6.97 -40.77
C ASP A 199 23.22 -8.50 -40.92
N ASP A 200 22.08 -9.18 -41.13
CA ASP A 200 21.96 -10.57 -41.60
C ASP A 200 22.46 -11.70 -40.65
N VAL A 201 22.26 -11.53 -39.34
CA VAL A 201 22.31 -12.67 -38.41
C VAL A 201 20.92 -13.06 -37.91
N GLU A 202 20.66 -14.36 -37.80
CA GLU A 202 19.42 -14.87 -37.22
C GLU A 202 19.32 -14.55 -35.71
N LYS A 203 20.45 -14.61 -35.01
CA LYS A 203 20.57 -14.28 -33.59
C LYS A 203 22.01 -13.99 -33.19
N SER A 204 22.19 -13.17 -32.17
CA SER A 204 23.47 -12.92 -31.51
C SER A 204 23.37 -13.30 -30.04
N PHE A 205 24.45 -13.86 -29.47
CA PHE A 205 24.54 -14.05 -28.03
C PHE A 205 24.57 -12.69 -27.32
N VAL A 206 23.96 -12.61 -26.14
CA VAL A 206 24.00 -11.44 -25.27
C VAL A 206 24.40 -11.79 -23.85
N LEU A 207 25.02 -10.82 -23.19
CA LEU A 207 25.36 -10.85 -21.77
C LEU A 207 25.01 -9.50 -21.17
N ASP A 208 24.25 -9.48 -20.08
CA ASP A 208 23.91 -8.28 -19.32
C ASP A 208 24.48 -8.36 -17.91
N VAL A 209 24.90 -7.21 -17.42
CA VAL A 209 25.16 -6.93 -16.01
C VAL A 209 24.10 -5.93 -15.55
N ARG A 210 23.39 -6.26 -14.47
CA ARG A 210 22.30 -5.46 -13.92
C ARG A 210 22.62 -5.03 -12.49
N PHE A 211 22.41 -3.76 -12.20
CA PHE A 211 22.45 -3.22 -10.84
C PHE A 211 21.12 -2.53 -10.60
N ASP A 212 20.31 -3.01 -9.66
CA ASP A 212 19.04 -2.35 -9.36
C ASP A 212 18.81 -2.15 -7.87
N TYR A 213 17.97 -1.16 -7.60
CA TYR A 213 17.47 -0.82 -6.29
C TYR A 213 15.97 -1.07 -6.29
N GLU A 214 15.57 -2.08 -5.53
CA GLU A 214 14.17 -2.50 -5.44
C GLU A 214 13.45 -1.77 -4.30
N MET A 215 12.31 -1.17 -4.65
CA MET A 215 11.33 -0.56 -3.75
C MET A 215 10.05 -1.40 -3.76
N GLU A 216 9.02 -0.97 -3.03
CA GLU A 216 7.84 -1.81 -2.77
C GLU A 216 7.12 -2.36 -4.02
N GLU A 217 7.02 -1.55 -5.08
CA GLU A 217 6.38 -1.93 -6.34
C GLU A 217 7.21 -1.54 -7.57
N ILE A 218 8.43 -1.03 -7.35
CA ILE A 218 9.25 -0.44 -8.41
C ILE A 218 10.70 -0.86 -8.21
N ALA A 219 11.35 -1.32 -9.26
CA ALA A 219 12.80 -1.46 -9.32
C ALA A 219 13.37 -0.41 -10.28
N VAL A 220 14.42 0.30 -9.88
CA VAL A 220 15.15 1.23 -10.75
C VAL A 220 16.62 0.84 -10.77
N GLY A 221 17.21 0.77 -11.95
CA GLY A 221 18.55 0.23 -12.10
C GLY A 221 19.27 0.69 -13.35
N MET A 222 20.48 0.17 -13.49
CA MET A 222 21.35 0.31 -14.64
C MET A 222 21.65 -1.06 -15.23
N LEU A 223 21.63 -1.15 -16.55
CA LEU A 223 22.01 -2.32 -17.33
C LEU A 223 23.22 -1.97 -18.18
N LEU A 224 24.24 -2.81 -18.15
CA LEU A 224 25.35 -2.79 -19.09
C LEU A 224 25.33 -4.11 -19.87
N GLY A 225 25.25 -4.05 -21.19
CA GLY A 225 25.05 -5.23 -22.02
C GLY A 225 26.02 -5.34 -23.18
N VAL A 226 26.33 -6.57 -23.57
CA VAL A 226 27.02 -6.88 -24.83
C VAL A 226 25.99 -7.42 -25.81
N HIS A 227 25.52 -6.56 -26.72
CA HIS A 227 24.39 -6.82 -27.62
C HIS A 227 24.81 -6.64 -29.08
N ARG A 228 25.71 -7.51 -29.59
CA ARG A 228 26.42 -7.27 -30.88
C ARG A 228 27.05 -5.87 -30.94
N GLY A 229 27.69 -5.52 -29.83
CA GLY A 229 28.08 -4.16 -29.52
C GLY A 229 28.07 -3.96 -28.02
N PHE A 230 27.90 -2.72 -27.60
CA PHE A 230 27.78 -2.36 -26.19
C PHE A 230 26.54 -1.51 -25.97
N THR A 231 25.73 -1.87 -24.97
CA THR A 231 24.59 -1.08 -24.51
C THR A 231 24.77 -0.66 -23.07
N SER A 232 24.30 0.53 -22.74
CA SER A 232 24.20 1.04 -21.38
C SER A 232 22.86 1.74 -21.21
N ASN A 233 22.00 1.20 -20.34
CA ASN A 233 20.64 1.69 -20.10
C ASN A 233 20.39 1.98 -18.62
N ILE A 234 19.63 3.05 -18.36
CA ILE A 234 18.94 3.21 -17.08
C ILE A 234 17.52 2.70 -17.28
N TYR A 235 17.04 1.85 -16.39
CA TYR A 235 15.73 1.23 -16.51
C TYR A 235 14.91 1.35 -15.24
N GLY A 236 13.59 1.30 -15.41
CA GLY A 236 12.62 1.18 -14.35
C GLY A 236 11.63 0.06 -14.67
N SER A 237 11.24 -0.70 -13.65
CA SER A 237 10.26 -1.78 -13.77
C SER A 237 9.23 -1.69 -12.66
N TYR A 238 7.96 -1.88 -13.01
CA TYR A 238 6.86 -2.07 -12.09
C TYR A 238 6.70 -3.55 -11.74
N LEU A 239 6.65 -3.87 -10.46
CA LEU A 239 6.57 -5.22 -9.91
C LEU A 239 5.13 -5.54 -9.53
N PHE A 240 4.52 -6.51 -10.20
CA PHE A 240 3.09 -6.82 -10.01
C PHE A 240 2.79 -7.66 -8.76
N SER A 241 3.80 -8.31 -8.18
CA SER A 241 3.62 -9.17 -7.03
C SER A 241 4.72 -8.98 -5.99
N LYS A 242 4.37 -9.32 -4.75
CA LYS A 242 5.26 -9.35 -3.59
C LYS A 242 5.59 -10.79 -3.15
N SER A 243 5.17 -11.79 -3.93
CA SER A 243 5.40 -13.23 -3.73
C SER A 243 6.63 -13.73 -4.48
N ASP A 244 7.04 -14.97 -4.23
CA ASP A 244 8.21 -15.61 -4.89
C ASP A 244 8.18 -15.59 -6.41
N ILE A 245 7.00 -15.59 -7.02
CA ILE A 245 6.82 -15.36 -8.44
C ILE A 245 6.34 -13.92 -8.61
N CYS A 246 7.17 -13.09 -9.23
CA CYS A 246 6.91 -11.68 -9.45
C CYS A 246 7.01 -11.33 -10.94
N PRO A 247 5.86 -11.30 -11.65
CA PRO A 247 5.80 -10.71 -12.97
C PRO A 247 6.14 -9.22 -12.89
N TYR A 248 6.78 -8.70 -13.94
CA TYR A 248 7.08 -7.27 -14.04
C TYR A 248 6.96 -6.78 -15.48
N ILE A 249 6.79 -5.47 -15.61
CA ILE A 249 6.92 -4.74 -16.87
C ILE A 249 7.75 -3.50 -16.64
N GLY A 250 8.55 -3.10 -17.62
CA GLY A 250 9.43 -1.96 -17.47
C GLY A 250 9.86 -1.39 -18.81
N GLY A 251 10.71 -0.38 -18.70
CA GLY A 251 11.36 0.23 -19.84
C GLY A 251 12.66 0.87 -19.44
N GLY A 252 13.46 1.21 -20.44
CA GLY A 252 14.75 1.83 -20.25
C GLY A 252 15.06 2.84 -21.35
N PHE A 253 15.99 3.72 -21.02
CA PHE A 253 16.58 4.66 -21.95
C PHE A 253 18.08 4.68 -21.74
N GLY A 254 18.82 4.76 -22.84
CA GLY A 254 20.26 4.77 -22.77
C GLY A 254 20.91 4.93 -24.13
N PHE A 255 22.03 4.26 -24.32
CA PHE A 255 22.86 4.41 -25.51
C PHE A 255 23.42 3.06 -25.94
N HIS A 256 23.39 2.81 -27.24
CA HIS A 256 23.84 1.56 -27.85
C HIS A 256 24.87 1.87 -28.94
N TRP A 257 26.06 1.29 -28.81
CA TRP A 257 27.08 1.23 -29.85
C TRP A 257 27.03 -0.11 -30.56
N VAL A 258 26.44 -0.11 -31.74
CA VAL A 258 26.23 -1.31 -32.55
C VAL A 258 27.43 -1.56 -33.44
N LEU A 259 27.88 -2.80 -33.50
CA LEU A 259 28.91 -3.22 -34.45
C LEU A 259 28.27 -3.74 -35.73
N HIS A 260 28.39 -2.95 -36.79
CA HIS A 260 28.06 -3.33 -38.16
C HIS A 260 29.30 -3.78 -38.93
N ASP A 261 29.13 -4.80 -39.77
CA ASP A 261 30.16 -5.25 -40.68
C ASP A 261 30.25 -4.26 -41.85
N SER A 262 31.26 -3.39 -41.81
CA SER A 262 31.42 -2.32 -42.80
C SER A 262 31.77 -2.91 -44.17
N TYR A 263 30.77 -3.05 -45.05
CA TYR A 263 31.02 -3.29 -46.47
C TYR A 263 31.49 -1.98 -47.11
N PHE A 264 32.78 -1.86 -47.41
CA PHE A 264 33.26 -0.81 -48.30
C PHE A 264 32.60 -1.00 -49.67
N ARG A 265 31.55 -0.23 -49.95
CA ARG A 265 30.96 -0.14 -51.29
C ARG A 265 31.92 0.67 -52.16
N TYR A 266 32.97 0.03 -52.69
CA TYR A 266 33.79 0.61 -53.75
C TYR A 266 32.91 0.75 -55.00
N ASN A 267 32.35 1.93 -55.21
CA ASN A 267 31.83 2.30 -56.52
C ASN A 267 33.04 2.54 -57.44
N TYR A 268 33.38 1.55 -58.27
CA TYR A 268 34.25 1.78 -59.42
C TYR A 268 33.46 2.59 -60.46
N GLY A 269 33.46 3.92 -60.29
CA GLY A 269 33.10 4.85 -61.35
C GLY A 269 34.20 4.86 -62.40
N MET A 270 33.83 4.87 -63.69
CA MET A 270 34.75 4.91 -64.82
C MET A 270 35.46 6.27 -65.02
N ASP A 271 35.38 7.15 -64.02
CA ASP A 271 36.06 8.44 -63.93
C ASP A 271 36.67 8.55 -62.52
N ASN A 272 37.93 9.01 -62.44
CA ASN A 272 38.80 9.08 -61.25
C ASN A 272 38.32 10.05 -60.13
N ASN A 273 37.02 10.12 -59.85
CA ASN A 273 36.48 10.84 -58.70
C ASN A 273 36.06 9.83 -57.63
N ILE A 274 36.91 9.67 -56.61
CA ILE A 274 36.59 8.93 -55.40
C ILE A 274 35.51 9.73 -54.66
N TYR A 275 34.25 9.32 -54.78
CA TYR A 275 33.20 9.77 -53.88
C TYR A 275 33.39 9.08 -52.53
N SER A 276 33.71 9.85 -51.50
CA SER A 276 33.64 9.38 -50.11
C SER A 276 32.20 8.98 -49.84
N SER A 277 31.93 7.68 -49.65
CA SER A 277 30.64 7.23 -49.11
C SER A 277 30.46 7.83 -47.73
N ASP A 278 29.28 8.39 -47.45
CA ASP A 278 28.91 8.82 -46.11
C ASP A 278 29.07 7.62 -45.17
N LYS A 279 29.77 7.82 -44.05
CA LYS A 279 29.96 6.79 -43.03
C LYS A 279 28.68 6.71 -42.22
N LEU A 280 27.93 5.64 -42.39
CA LEU A 280 26.77 5.34 -41.54
C LEU A 280 27.24 5.09 -40.10
N HIS A 281 26.53 5.66 -39.14
CA HIS A 281 26.77 5.54 -37.72
C HIS A 281 25.95 4.40 -37.11
N GLY A 282 26.64 3.44 -36.48
CA GLY A 282 26.02 2.33 -35.74
C GLY A 282 25.68 2.69 -34.30
N ASP A 283 26.03 3.88 -33.83
CA ASP A 283 25.80 4.31 -32.47
C ASP A 283 24.60 5.26 -32.35
N GLY A 284 23.86 5.17 -31.24
CA GLY A 284 22.68 5.99 -31.03
C GLY A 284 22.04 5.83 -29.65
N PHE A 285 21.09 6.70 -29.36
CA PHE A 285 20.24 6.53 -28.18
C PHE A 285 19.41 5.25 -28.32
N GLU A 286 19.09 4.61 -27.20
CA GLU A 286 18.30 3.40 -27.16
C GLU A 286 17.07 3.59 -26.29
N LEU A 287 15.93 3.11 -26.78
CA LEU A 287 14.72 2.92 -25.99
C LEU A 287 14.42 1.44 -25.88
N VAL A 288 14.07 1.04 -24.67
CA VAL A 288 13.85 -0.35 -24.33
C VAL A 288 12.49 -0.51 -23.67
N LEU A 289 11.74 -1.52 -24.09
CA LEU A 289 10.57 -2.01 -23.37
C LEU A 289 10.85 -3.44 -22.95
N ASN A 290 10.63 -3.77 -21.67
CA ASN A 290 10.87 -5.11 -21.16
C ASN A 290 9.72 -5.61 -20.29
N GLY A 291 9.65 -6.93 -20.18
CA GLY A 291 8.70 -7.62 -19.33
C GLY A 291 9.19 -9.02 -19.04
N GLY A 292 8.81 -9.56 -17.90
CA GLY A 292 9.36 -10.83 -17.48
C GLY A 292 8.82 -11.30 -16.16
N VAL A 293 9.53 -12.26 -15.58
CA VAL A 293 9.25 -12.80 -14.26
C VAL A 293 10.53 -12.92 -13.45
N ARG A 294 10.46 -12.49 -12.19
CA ARG A 294 11.46 -12.76 -11.15
C ARG A 294 10.94 -13.94 -10.32
N LEU A 295 11.71 -15.02 -10.26
CA LEU A 295 11.44 -16.19 -9.43
C LEU A 295 12.33 -16.13 -8.18
N PHE A 296 11.83 -16.68 -7.07
CA PHE A 296 12.45 -16.55 -5.75
C PHE A 296 12.59 -15.09 -5.30
N HIS A 297 11.63 -14.23 -5.69
CA HIS A 297 11.64 -12.79 -5.42
C HIS A 297 11.79 -12.43 -3.94
N THR A 298 11.34 -13.28 -3.00
CA THR A 298 11.47 -13.02 -1.57
C THR A 298 12.81 -13.47 -0.96
N TYR A 299 13.68 -14.09 -1.75
CA TYR A 299 14.99 -14.61 -1.33
C TYR A 299 16.12 -13.64 -1.64
N ASN A 300 17.30 -13.93 -1.09
CA ASN A 300 18.54 -13.18 -1.34
C ASN A 300 19.24 -13.55 -2.67
N PHE A 301 18.62 -14.40 -3.47
CA PHE A 301 18.99 -14.68 -4.85
C PHE A 301 17.69 -14.77 -5.66
N GLN A 302 17.67 -14.25 -6.88
CA GLN A 302 16.50 -14.31 -7.74
C GLN A 302 16.88 -14.86 -9.10
N ILE A 303 15.97 -15.60 -9.74
CA ILE A 303 16.12 -15.96 -11.17
C ILE A 303 15.27 -15.01 -11.98
N ILE A 304 15.86 -14.33 -12.96
CA ILE A 304 15.16 -13.45 -13.87
C ILE A 304 15.00 -14.11 -15.23
N ILE A 305 13.79 -14.08 -15.77
CA ILE A 305 13.50 -14.41 -17.17
C ILE A 305 12.93 -13.14 -17.79
N ASN A 306 13.65 -12.56 -18.74
CA ASN A 306 13.37 -11.24 -19.30
C ASN A 306 13.19 -11.32 -20.81
N LEU A 307 12.08 -10.78 -21.31
CA LEU A 307 11.87 -10.47 -22.71
C LEU A 307 11.94 -8.96 -22.89
N GLU A 308 12.72 -8.54 -23.86
CA GLU A 308 13.01 -7.14 -24.11
C GLU A 308 12.88 -6.83 -25.59
N TYR A 309 12.36 -5.64 -25.90
CA TYR A 309 12.33 -5.08 -27.22
C TYR A 309 13.17 -3.80 -27.21
N SER A 310 14.27 -3.81 -27.96
CA SER A 310 15.20 -2.71 -28.11
C SER A 310 14.94 -1.96 -29.42
N PHE A 311 15.02 -0.64 -29.35
CA PHE A 311 14.99 0.29 -30.46
C PHE A 311 16.17 1.25 -30.35
N THR A 312 17.10 1.21 -31.30
CA THR A 312 18.26 2.10 -31.35
C THR A 312 18.09 3.15 -32.44
N PHE A 313 18.21 4.42 -32.06
CA PHE A 313 18.13 5.57 -32.95
C PHE A 313 19.49 5.81 -33.62
N ASN A 314 19.83 5.00 -34.61
CA ASN A 314 21.03 5.13 -35.44
C ASN A 314 20.69 5.07 -36.94
N ASP A 315 21.69 5.16 -37.81
CA ASP A 315 21.46 5.22 -39.26
C ASP A 315 20.95 3.90 -39.85
N TYR A 316 21.09 2.79 -39.13
CA TYR A 316 20.66 1.45 -39.52
C TYR A 316 19.24 1.10 -39.02
N ASP A 317 18.64 1.95 -38.17
CA ASP A 317 17.33 1.73 -37.53
C ASP A 317 17.26 0.35 -36.85
N ASP A 318 18.27 0.06 -36.02
CA ASP A 318 18.43 -1.23 -35.40
C ASP A 318 17.37 -1.52 -34.34
N ARG A 319 16.75 -2.69 -34.46
CA ARG A 319 15.69 -3.15 -33.56
C ARG A 319 15.82 -4.63 -33.30
N ALA A 320 15.57 -5.05 -32.07
CA ALA A 320 15.67 -6.47 -31.75
C ALA A 320 14.73 -6.91 -30.62
N LEU A 321 14.36 -8.19 -30.65
CA LEU A 321 13.83 -8.90 -29.50
C LEU A 321 14.96 -9.59 -28.77
N ILE A 322 15.04 -9.44 -27.46
CA ILE A 322 16.11 -9.98 -26.64
C ILE A 322 15.48 -10.82 -25.55
N LEU A 323 15.86 -12.09 -25.49
CA LEU A 323 15.42 -13.02 -24.45
C LEU A 323 16.63 -13.38 -23.60
N THR A 324 16.57 -13.08 -22.31
CA THR A 324 17.62 -13.41 -21.35
C THR A 324 17.09 -14.18 -20.15
N ILE A 325 17.95 -15.03 -19.60
CA ILE A 325 17.77 -15.67 -18.31
C ILE A 325 19.01 -15.38 -17.47
N GLY A 326 18.82 -15.15 -16.17
CA GLY A 326 19.94 -14.81 -15.30
C GLY A 326 19.62 -14.92 -13.83
N LEU A 327 20.60 -14.48 -13.05
CA LEU A 327 20.50 -14.33 -11.60
C LEU A 327 20.56 -12.86 -11.23
N LEU A 328 19.89 -12.49 -10.14
CA LEU A 328 19.88 -11.18 -9.50
C LEU A 328 20.20 -11.33 -8.00
#